data_AF-A0A1A9RP54-F1
#
_entry.id   AF-A0A1A9RP54-F1
#
_cell.length_a   1.000
_cell.length_b   1.000
_cell.length_c   1.000
_cell.angle_alpha   90.00
_cell.angle_beta   90.00
_cell.angle_gamma   90.00
#
_symmetry.space_group_name_H-M   'P 1'
#
loop_
_entity.id
_entity.type
_entity.pdbx_description
1 polymer ?
#
loop_
_entity_poly.entity_id
_entity_poly.type
_entity_poly.pdbx_seq_one_letter_code
_entity_poly.pdbx_strand_id
1 'polypeptide(L)'
;MTQKIKFGDMVRFKDEENPVFGVVLEEAKIHDQVTVQFICDEEAAVVYANDLEFIPHPDTARLDWMILRDYPGDMSAEDRAFTLQAERENIDTYIRLAAEQGATA
;
A
#
# COMPACT_ATOMS: atom_id res chain seq x y z
N MET A 1 0.30 9.92 12.76
CA MET A 1 0.57 8.47 12.68
C MET A 1 1.49 8.24 11.51
N THR A 2 2.68 7.68 11.73
CA THR A 2 3.57 7.30 10.63
C THR A 2 2.97 6.04 9.99
N GLN A 3 2.43 6.17 8.78
CA GLN A 3 1.87 5.04 8.06
C GLN A 3 3.00 4.04 7.79
N LYS A 4 2.87 2.82 8.31
CA LYS A 4 3.85 1.76 8.04
C LYS A 4 3.67 1.32 6.59
N ILE A 5 4.77 1.30 5.84
CA ILE A 5 4.82 0.76 4.48
C ILE A 5 4.52 -0.74 4.56
N LYS A 6 3.59 -1.22 3.72
CA LYS A 6 3.13 -2.61 3.66
C LYS A 6 3.42 -3.21 2.29
N PHE A 7 3.29 -4.53 2.19
CA PHE A 7 3.34 -5.23 0.91
C PHE A 7 2.32 -4.65 -0.08
N GLY A 8 2.73 -4.45 -1.33
CA GLY A 8 1.89 -3.92 -2.40
C GLY A 8 1.74 -2.40 -2.39
N ASP A 9 2.26 -1.69 -1.38
CA ASP A 9 2.26 -0.23 -1.39
C ASP A 9 3.12 0.31 -2.55
N MET A 10 2.63 1.38 -3.17
CA MET A 10 3.41 2.15 -4.13
C MET A 10 4.26 3.16 -3.38
N VAL A 11 5.54 3.21 -3.73
CA VAL A 11 6.55 4.04 -3.05
C VAL A 11 7.42 4.75 -4.07
N ARG A 12 8.03 5.87 -3.66
CA ARG A 12 9.17 6.47 -4.37
C ARG A 12 10.23 6.86 -3.36
N PHE A 13 11.45 7.10 -3.83
CA PHE A 13 12.46 7.72 -3.01
C PHE A 13 12.05 9.15 -2.62
N LYS A 14 12.40 9.56 -1.40
CA LYS A 14 12.22 10.94 -0.93
C LYS A 14 13.14 11.94 -1.65
N ASP A 15 14.22 11.44 -2.25
CA ASP A 15 15.16 12.27 -3.00
C ASP A 15 14.56 12.68 -4.35
N GLU A 16 14.42 14.00 -4.55
CA GLU A 16 13.84 14.58 -5.76
C GLU A 16 14.66 14.30 -7.03
N GLU A 17 15.94 13.93 -6.89
CA GLU A 17 16.80 13.62 -8.05
C GLU A 17 16.41 12.30 -8.74
N ASN A 18 15.73 11.38 -8.04
CA ASN A 18 15.35 10.08 -8.56
C ASN A 18 13.88 9.77 -8.25
N PRO A 19 12.91 10.35 -8.98
CA PRO A 19 11.48 10.06 -8.82
C PRO A 19 11.15 8.70 -9.45
N VAL A 20 11.82 7.65 -8.98
CA VAL A 20 11.61 6.28 -9.41
C VAL A 20 10.54 5.67 -8.53
N PHE A 21 9.46 5.26 -9.18
CA PHE A 21 8.34 4.59 -8.55
C PHE A 21 8.65 3.10 -8.40
N GLY A 22 8.19 2.51 -7.32
CA GLY A 22 8.28 1.07 -7.09
C GLY A 22 7.11 0.53 -6.29
N VAL A 23 7.03 -0.79 -6.23
CA VAL A 23 6.05 -1.53 -5.45
C VAL A 23 6.78 -2.40 -4.43
N VAL A 24 6.29 -2.39 -3.20
CA VAL A 24 6.86 -3.18 -2.09
C VAL A 24 6.54 -4.66 -2.28
N LEU A 25 7.57 -5.48 -2.40
CA LEU A 25 7.48 -6.94 -2.54
C LEU A 25 7.65 -7.68 -1.22
N GLU A 26 8.39 -7.13 -0.26
CA GLU A 26 8.50 -7.71 1.08
C GLU A 26 8.54 -6.61 2.15
N GLU A 27 7.75 -6.81 3.21
CA GLU A 27 7.73 -5.93 4.38
C GLU A 27 9.00 -6.05 5.22
N ALA A 28 9.25 -5.04 6.06
CA ALA A 28 10.44 -5.00 6.88
C ALA A 28 10.48 -6.12 7.92
N LYS A 29 11.39 -7.08 7.70
CA LYS A 29 11.64 -8.20 8.62
C LYS A 29 12.64 -7.82 9.71
N ILE A 30 13.74 -7.15 9.35
CA ILE A 30 14.84 -6.78 10.25
C ILE A 30 15.41 -5.41 9.81
N HIS A 31 15.70 -4.51 10.75
CA HIS A 31 16.32 -3.19 10.50
C HIS A 31 15.55 -2.23 9.57
N ASP A 32 14.22 -2.33 9.50
CA ASP A 32 13.37 -1.39 8.74
C ASP A 32 13.67 -1.37 7.22
N GLN A 33 14.24 -2.46 6.70
CA GLN A 33 14.54 -2.65 5.28
C GLN A 33 13.39 -3.36 4.57
N VAL A 34 12.94 -2.81 3.45
CA VAL A 34 11.90 -3.38 2.59
C VAL A 34 12.49 -3.76 1.24
N THR A 35 11.91 -4.77 0.60
CA THR A 35 12.25 -5.14 -0.78
C THR A 35 11.26 -4.45 -1.71
N VAL A 36 11.76 -3.70 -2.70
CA VAL A 36 10.96 -2.92 -3.63
C VAL A 36 11.37 -3.26 -5.06
N GLN A 37 10.39 -3.53 -5.92
CA GLN A 37 10.62 -3.55 -7.37
C GLN A 37 10.37 -2.16 -7.92
N PHE A 38 11.44 -1.48 -8.32
CA PHE A 38 11.34 -0.21 -9.02
C PHE A 38 11.00 -0.44 -10.49
N ILE A 39 10.23 0.48 -11.09
CA ILE A 39 9.78 0.39 -12.48
C ILE A 39 10.95 0.53 -13.47
N CYS A 40 12.00 1.24 -13.09
CA CYS A 40 13.17 1.49 -13.92
C CYS A 40 14.29 0.45 -13.75
N ASP A 41 14.18 -0.46 -12.79
CA ASP A 41 15.21 -1.45 -12.49
C ASP A 41 14.75 -2.84 -12.91
N GLU A 42 15.69 -3.65 -13.42
CA GLU A 42 15.43 -5.04 -13.82
C GLU A 42 15.31 -5.98 -12.61
N GLU A 43 15.93 -5.63 -11.48
CA GLU A 43 15.96 -6.42 -10.26
C GLU A 43 15.32 -5.66 -9.09
N ALA A 44 14.79 -6.41 -8.12
CA ALA A 44 14.27 -5.84 -6.89
C ALA A 44 15.40 -5.36 -5.98
N ALA A 45 15.23 -4.18 -5.37
CA ALA A 45 16.20 -3.57 -4.49
C ALA A 45 15.80 -3.68 -3.02
N VAL A 46 16.78 -3.88 -2.14
CA VAL A 46 16.60 -3.82 -0.69
C VAL A 46 16.98 -2.41 -0.23
N VAL A 47 16.01 -1.69 0.34
CA VAL A 47 16.16 -0.28 0.72
C VAL A 47 15.56 -0.01 2.10
N TYR A 48 15.98 1.06 2.76
CA TYR A 48 15.38 1.44 4.04
C TYR A 48 14.01 2.10 3.82
N ALA A 49 13.01 1.69 4.59
CA ALA A 49 11.67 2.27 4.55
C ALA A 49 11.69 3.78 4.83
N ASN A 50 12.66 4.27 5.62
CA ASN A 50 12.82 5.69 5.92
C ASN A 50 13.30 6.53 4.73
N ASP A 51 13.87 5.92 3.70
CA ASP A 51 14.28 6.63 2.48
C ASP A 51 13.14 6.72 1.46
N LEU A 52 12.03 6.04 1.75
CA LEU A 52 10.86 5.95 0.90
C LEU A 52 9.72 6.84 1.41
N GLU A 53 8.98 7.40 0.48
CA GLU A 53 7.67 7.98 0.75
C GLU A 53 6.57 7.13 0.11
N PHE A 54 5.50 6.92 0.88
CA PHE A 54 4.30 6.27 0.40
C PHE A 54 3.61 7.17 -0.63
N ILE A 55 3.30 6.59 -1.78
CA ILE A 55 2.49 7.23 -2.79
C ILE A 55 1.12 6.58 -2.78
N PRO A 56 0.05 7.32 -2.50
CA PRO A 56 -1.28 6.81 -2.70
C PRO A 56 -1.44 6.50 -4.20
N HIS A 57 -1.57 5.21 -4.53
CA HIS A 57 -1.84 4.79 -5.91
C HIS A 57 -3.11 5.52 -6.39
N PRO A 58 -3.18 6.02 -7.63
CA PRO A 58 -4.40 6.65 -8.14
C PRO A 58 -5.61 5.70 -8.04
N ASP A 59 -5.39 4.40 -8.21
CA ASP A 59 -6.42 3.38 -7.96
C ASP A 59 -6.77 3.24 -6.47
N THR A 60 -5.87 3.49 -5.53
CA THR A 60 -6.19 3.58 -4.10
C THR A 60 -7.06 4.80 -3.82
N ALA A 61 -6.78 5.95 -4.44
CA ALA A 61 -7.64 7.13 -4.32
C ALA A 61 -9.03 6.89 -4.95
N ARG A 62 -9.08 6.18 -6.08
CA ARG A 62 -10.34 5.74 -6.69
C ARG A 62 -11.08 4.73 -5.82
N LEU A 63 -10.37 3.78 -5.21
CA LEU A 63 -10.93 2.78 -4.30
C LEU A 63 -11.47 3.44 -3.03
N ASP A 64 -10.74 4.39 -2.45
CA ASP A 64 -11.20 5.17 -1.30
C ASP A 64 -12.44 5.97 -1.61
N TRP A 65 -12.49 6.59 -2.80
CA TRP A 65 -13.69 7.24 -3.28
C TRP A 65 -14.84 6.23 -3.43
N MET A 66 -14.57 5.05 -4.00
CA MET A 66 -15.59 4.00 -4.16
C MET A 66 -16.11 3.48 -2.82
N ILE A 67 -15.25 3.31 -1.81
CA ILE A 67 -15.62 2.90 -0.46
C ILE A 67 -16.47 3.99 0.20
N LEU A 68 -16.01 5.23 0.16
CA LEU A 68 -16.65 6.32 0.90
C LEU A 68 -17.88 6.93 0.22
N ARG A 69 -18.12 6.64 -1.07
CA ARG A 69 -19.29 7.19 -1.79
C ARG A 69 -20.63 6.83 -1.13
N ASP A 70 -20.66 5.70 -0.41
CA ASP A 70 -21.85 5.17 0.24
C ASP A 70 -21.95 5.61 1.72
N TYR A 71 -21.00 6.43 2.19
CA TYR A 71 -20.93 6.97 3.55
C TYR A 71 -21.26 8.47 3.61
N PRO A 72 -21.65 9.01 4.79
CA PRO A 72 -21.91 10.45 4.96
C PRO A 72 -20.68 11.31 4.62
N GLY A 73 -20.89 12.38 3.84
CA GLY A 73 -19.81 13.28 3.43
C GLY A 73 -19.25 14.18 4.54
N ASP A 74 -19.93 14.25 5.68
CA ASP A 74 -19.58 15.05 6.86
C ASP A 74 -18.88 14.23 7.96
N MET A 75 -18.46 13.01 7.65
CA MET A 75 -17.67 12.18 8.57
C MET A 75 -16.40 12.89 9.05
N SER A 76 -16.05 12.65 10.32
CA SER A 76 -14.79 13.11 10.87
C SER A 76 -13.61 12.47 10.14
N ALA A 77 -12.44 13.10 10.19
CA ALA A 77 -11.23 12.53 9.62
C ALA A 77 -10.87 11.17 10.26
N GLU A 78 -11.20 10.98 11.54
CA GLU A 78 -10.97 9.73 12.27
C GLU A 78 -11.91 8.62 11.79
N ASP A 79 -13.21 8.91 11.68
CA ASP A 79 -14.20 7.94 11.19
C ASP A 79 -13.90 7.55 9.73
N ARG A 80 -13.52 8.52 8.90
CA ARG A 80 -13.13 8.27 7.52
C ARG A 80 -11.93 7.33 7.44
N ALA A 81 -10.91 7.55 8.27
CA ALA A 81 -9.73 6.70 8.31
C ALA A 81 -10.08 5.27 8.80
N PHE A 82 -10.92 5.15 9.82
CA PHE A 82 -11.40 3.87 10.33
C PHE A 82 -12.17 3.07 9.27
N THR A 83 -13.13 3.70 8.58
CA THR A 83 -13.91 3.05 7.52
C THR A 83 -13.02 2.57 6.38
N LEU A 84 -12.12 3.42 5.88
CA LEU A 84 -11.19 3.03 4.81
C LEU A 84 -10.31 1.86 5.23
N GLN A 85 -9.80 1.86 6.47
CA GLN A 85 -8.98 0.78 6.97
C GLN A 85 -9.75 -0.54 7.04
N ALA A 86 -10.94 -0.54 7.65
CA ALA A 86 -11.76 -1.74 7.82
C ALA A 86 -12.14 -2.37 6.47
N GLU A 87 -12.55 -1.56 5.50
CA GLU A 87 -12.97 -2.07 4.18
C GLU A 87 -11.79 -2.61 3.37
N ARG A 88 -10.62 -1.97 3.44
CA ARG A 88 -9.41 -2.49 2.79
C ARG A 88 -8.96 -3.82 3.41
N GLU A 89 -8.97 -3.93 4.74
CA GLU A 89 -8.63 -5.18 5.44
C GLU A 89 -9.59 -6.32 5.07
N ASN A 90 -10.88 -6.02 4.87
CA ASN A 90 -11.85 -6.98 4.35
C ASN A 90 -11.50 -7.43 2.91
N ILE A 91 -11.22 -6.49 2.01
CA ILE A 91 -10.82 -6.78 0.62
C ILE A 91 -9.58 -7.67 0.59
N ASP A 92 -8.54 -7.33 1.36
CA ASP A 92 -7.30 -8.11 1.45
C ASP A 92 -7.57 -9.54 1.96
N THR A 93 -8.44 -9.66 2.96
CA THR A 93 -8.85 -10.96 3.50
C THR A 93 -9.57 -11.81 2.45
N TYR A 94 -10.49 -11.21 1.69
CA TYR A 94 -11.19 -11.90 0.61
C TYR A 94 -10.26 -12.34 -0.52
N ILE A 95 -9.33 -11.48 -0.95
CA ILE A 95 -8.33 -11.81 -1.98
C ILE A 95 -7.46 -12.98 -1.51
N ARG A 96 -6.98 -12.94 -0.26
CA ARG A 96 -6.16 -14.02 0.31
C ARG A 96 -6.91 -15.35 0.35
N LEU A 97 -8.15 -15.34 0.86
CA LEU A 97 -8.99 -16.56 0.90
C LEU A 97 -9.28 -17.10 -0.49
N ALA A 98 -9.55 -16.24 -1.46
CA ALA A 98 -9.78 -16.66 -2.85
C ALA A 98 -8.52 -17.29 -3.46
N ALA A 99 -7.33 -16.74 -3.19
CA ALA A 99 -6.06 -17.31 -3.63
C ALA A 99 -5.79 -18.68 -2.99
N GLU A 100 -6.04 -18.83 -1.69
CA GLU A 100 -5.90 -20.09 -0.97
C GLU A 100 -6.87 -21.17 -1.49
N GLN A 101 -8.12 -20.80 -1.79
CA GLN A 101 -9.11 -21.73 -2.34
C GLN A 101 -8.85 -22.07 -3.81
N GLY A 102 -8.36 -21.12 -4.61
CA GLY A 102 -7.95 -21.36 -6.00
C GLY A 102 -6.70 -22.26 -6.13
N ALA A 103 -5.84 -22.30 -5.12
CA ALA A 103 -4.67 -23.19 -5.06
C ALA A 103 -5.01 -24.64 -4.68
N THR A 104 -6.25 -24.92 -4.28
CA THR A 104 -6.74 -26.26 -3.90
C THR A 104 -7.52 -27.00 -4.99
N ALA A 105 -7.58 -26.45 -6.21
CA ALA A 105 -8.27 -27.05 -7.37
C ALA A 105 -7.32 -27.84 -8.29
#